data_AF-A0A085NFD1-F1
#
_entry.id   AF-A0A085NFD1-F1
#
_cell.length_a   1.000
_cell.length_b   1.000
_cell.length_c   1.000
_cell.angle_alpha   90.00
_cell.angle_beta   90.00
_cell.angle_gamma   90.00
#
_symmetry.space_group_name_H-M   'P 1'
#
loop_
_entity.id
_entity.type
_entity.pdbx_description
1 polymer ?
#
loop_
_entity_poly.entity_id
_entity_poly.type
_entity_poly.pdbx_seq_one_letter_code
_entity_poly.pdbx_strand_id
1 'polypeptide(L)'
;MVSYDVKDLFTSIWIHHTHTVLQTLFDSDSSLSQRTDPSPYHIVKLVSFCMRQGNYFRFQESFFLQNDGAPMGSSLSPVLAELFMEHVEVIAFEQTDNPVTPDFSRDMWTIFLPLLKEHRKTLSWNT
;
A
#
# COMPACT_ATOMS: atom_id res chain seq x y z
N MET A 1 16.28 -13.23 -9.91
CA MET A 1 15.01 -12.81 -9.30
C MET A 1 15.25 -12.74 -7.80
N VAL A 2 14.96 -11.59 -7.19
CA VAL A 2 14.96 -11.43 -5.73
C VAL A 2 13.51 -11.14 -5.34
N SER A 3 13.03 -11.81 -4.30
CA SER A 3 11.69 -11.58 -3.73
C SER A 3 11.82 -11.04 -2.32
N TYR A 4 11.02 -10.03 -2.00
CA TYR A 4 10.92 -9.44 -0.68
C TYR A 4 9.51 -9.69 -0.14
N ASP A 5 9.43 -10.24 1.06
CA ASP A 5 8.18 -10.48 1.76
C ASP A 5 7.86 -9.31 2.69
N VAL A 6 6.65 -8.77 2.62
CA VAL A 6 6.21 -7.68 3.49
C VAL A 6 5.76 -8.26 4.80
N LYS A 7 6.55 -8.02 5.85
CA LYS A 7 6.22 -8.46 7.20
C LYS A 7 5.04 -7.65 7.74
N ASP A 8 4.04 -8.36 8.28
CA ASP A 8 2.98 -7.78 9.10
C ASP A 8 2.17 -6.65 8.42
N LEU A 9 1.96 -6.76 7.09
CA LEU A 9 1.38 -5.71 6.24
C LEU A 9 0.20 -4.99 6.89
N PHE A 10 -0.87 -5.71 7.25
CA PHE A 10 -2.08 -5.08 7.77
C PHE A 10 -1.83 -4.28 9.06
N THR A 11 -1.06 -4.82 9.99
CA THR A 11 -0.71 -4.13 11.24
C THR A 11 0.29 -2.99 11.05
N SER A 12 1.00 -2.95 9.92
CA SER A 12 1.97 -1.91 9.59
C SER A 12 1.41 -0.78 8.72
N ILE A 13 0.15 -0.86 8.27
CA ILE A 13 -0.48 0.21 7.48
C ILE A 13 -0.62 1.47 8.34
N TRP A 14 -0.07 2.58 7.85
CA TRP A 14 -0.24 3.89 8.46
C TRP A 14 -1.59 4.50 8.06
N ILE A 15 -2.64 4.13 8.80
CA ILE A 15 -4.03 4.53 8.52
C ILE A 15 -4.20 6.04 8.30
N HIS A 16 -3.48 6.88 9.06
CA HIS A 16 -3.51 8.33 8.86
C HIS A 16 -3.01 8.74 7.48
N HIS A 17 -1.89 8.16 7.03
CA HIS A 17 -1.31 8.44 5.71
C HIS A 17 -2.22 7.94 4.58
N THR A 18 -2.76 6.74 4.73
CA THR A 18 -3.68 6.14 3.76
C THR A 18 -4.93 7.00 3.55
N HIS A 19 -5.45 7.67 4.58
CA HIS A 19 -6.57 8.62 4.42
C HIS A 19 -6.20 9.84 3.59
N THR A 20 -4.99 10.39 3.76
CA THR A 20 -4.50 11.51 2.96
C THR A 20 -4.40 11.12 1.50
N VAL A 21 -3.77 9.97 1.22
CA VAL A 21 -3.66 9.44 -0.16
C VAL A 21 -5.04 9.22 -0.78
N LEU A 22 -5.97 8.62 -0.03
CA LEU A 22 -7.34 8.38 -0.49
C LEU A 22 -8.08 9.69 -0.81
N GLN A 23 -7.92 10.72 0.04
CA GLN A 23 -8.50 12.04 -0.19
C GLN A 23 -7.93 12.67 -1.47
N THR A 24 -6.60 12.63 -1.64
CA THR A 24 -5.94 13.14 -2.86
C THR A 24 -6.44 12.43 -4.12
N LEU A 25 -6.64 11.11 -4.06
CA LEU A 25 -7.17 10.34 -5.19
C LEU A 25 -8.60 10.76 -5.54
N PHE A 26 -9.47 10.91 -4.55
CA PHE A 26 -10.83 11.39 -4.81
C PHE A 26 -10.87 12.82 -5.33
N ASP A 27 -10.01 13.71 -4.83
CA ASP A 27 -9.95 15.10 -5.29
C ASP A 27 -9.39 15.20 -6.72
N SER A 28 -8.52 14.27 -7.12
CA SER A 28 -7.99 14.19 -8.49
C SER A 28 -9.01 13.63 -9.50
N ASP A 29 -10.02 12.89 -9.04
CA ASP A 29 -11.01 12.26 -9.91
C ASP A 29 -12.23 13.17 -10.15
N SER A 30 -12.14 13.94 -11.24
CA SER A 30 -13.23 14.79 -11.72
C SER A 30 -14.54 14.05 -12.07
N SER A 31 -14.49 12.74 -12.35
CA SER A 31 -15.65 11.93 -12.72
C SER A 31 -16.41 11.35 -11.53
N LEU A 32 -15.82 11.43 -10.33
CA LEU A 32 -16.36 10.77 -9.13
C LEU A 32 -17.80 11.22 -8.81
N SER A 33 -18.10 12.50 -9.01
CA SER A 33 -19.44 13.07 -8.81
C SER A 33 -20.53 12.46 -9.71
N GLN A 34 -20.13 11.83 -10.82
CA GLN A 34 -21.04 11.14 -11.74
C GLN A 34 -21.25 9.66 -11.38
N ARG A 35 -20.33 9.08 -10.59
CA ARG A 35 -20.33 7.64 -10.22
C ARG A 35 -20.90 7.39 -8.83
N THR A 36 -20.77 8.36 -7.93
CA THR A 36 -21.16 8.23 -6.53
C THR A 36 -21.78 9.52 -6.00
N ASP A 37 -22.93 9.40 -5.34
CA ASP A 37 -23.60 10.49 -4.63
C ASP A 37 -22.84 11.06 -3.41
N PRO A 38 -22.22 10.24 -2.53
CA PRO A 38 -21.55 10.80 -1.35
C PRO A 38 -20.30 11.60 -1.74
N SER A 39 -20.09 12.73 -1.06
CA SER A 39 -18.88 13.53 -1.26
C SER A 39 -17.62 12.77 -0.83
N PRO A 40 -16.46 13.02 -1.48
CA PRO A 40 -15.15 12.48 -1.08
C PRO A 40 -14.90 12.52 0.41
N TYR A 41 -15.18 13.69 1.01
CA TYR A 41 -15.00 13.94 2.43
C TYR A 41 -15.78 12.95 3.31
N HIS A 42 -17.05 12.67 2.97
CA HIS A 42 -17.87 11.74 3.73
C HIS A 42 -17.36 10.29 3.60
N ILE A 43 -16.91 9.91 2.41
CA ILE A 43 -16.34 8.57 2.17
C ILE A 43 -15.08 8.38 3.01
N VAL A 44 -14.13 9.31 2.93
CA VAL A 44 -12.87 9.26 3.70
C VAL A 44 -13.14 9.27 5.20
N LYS A 45 -14.11 10.06 5.66
CA LYS A 45 -14.52 10.08 7.07
C LYS A 45 -15.10 8.75 7.53
N LEU A 46 -15.91 8.09 6.70
CA LEU A 46 -16.48 6.78 7.02
C LEU A 46 -15.38 5.71 7.07
N VAL A 47 -14.48 5.70 6.09
CA VAL A 47 -13.31 4.80 6.08
C VAL A 47 -12.50 4.99 7.36
N SER A 48 -12.22 6.23 7.75
CA SER A 48 -11.51 6.56 8.98
C SER A 48 -12.22 6.07 10.23
N PHE A 49 -13.54 6.20 10.28
CA PHE A 49 -14.35 5.64 11.36
C PHE A 49 -14.19 4.11 11.44
N CYS A 50 -14.38 3.41 10.32
CA CYS A 50 -14.27 1.95 10.25
C CYS A 50 -12.88 1.44 10.65
N MET A 51 -11.83 2.17 10.30
CA MET A 51 -10.44 1.76 10.56
C MET A 51 -9.91 2.12 11.95
N ARG A 52 -10.44 3.17 12.59
CA ARG A 52 -9.91 3.67 13.87
C ARG A 52 -10.85 3.48 15.05
N GLN A 53 -12.14 3.60 14.82
CA GLN A 53 -13.16 3.64 15.88
C GLN A 53 -14.01 2.37 15.87
N GLY A 54 -14.22 1.78 14.70
CA GLY A 54 -14.96 0.52 14.52
C GLY A 54 -14.07 -0.73 14.51
N ASN A 55 -12.78 -0.61 14.79
CA ASN A 55 -11.78 -1.68 14.63
C ASN A 55 -11.72 -2.62 15.86
N TYR A 56 -12.87 -3.13 16.28
CA TYR A 56 -12.96 -4.10 17.35
C TYR A 56 -12.88 -5.53 16.83
N PHE A 57 -12.21 -6.40 17.59
CA PHE A 57 -12.22 -7.84 17.34
C PHE A 57 -12.48 -8.60 18.64
N ARG A 58 -12.99 -9.83 18.50
CA ARG A 58 -13.30 -10.70 19.64
C ARG A 58 -12.25 -11.79 19.76
N PHE A 59 -11.67 -11.94 20.95
CA PHE A 59 -10.73 -13.00 21.28
C PHE A 59 -11.03 -13.53 22.69
N GLN A 60 -11.09 -14.85 22.86
CA GLN A 60 -11.41 -15.48 24.16
C GLN A 60 -12.60 -14.83 24.87
N GLU A 61 -13.71 -14.66 24.13
CA GLU A 61 -14.96 -14.04 24.62
C GLU A 61 -14.88 -12.57 25.05
N SER A 62 -13.71 -11.94 24.90
CA SER A 62 -13.48 -10.53 25.21
C SER A 62 -13.35 -9.70 23.93
N PHE A 63 -13.76 -8.43 24.01
CA PHE A 63 -13.60 -7.47 22.92
C PHE A 63 -12.35 -6.64 23.11
N PHE A 64 -11.58 -6.49 22.04
CA PHE A 64 -10.36 -5.69 22.01
C PHE A 64 -10.45 -4.67 20.89
N LEU A 65 -9.90 -3.48 21.14
CA LEU A 65 -9.70 -2.44 20.13
C LEU A 65 -8.31 -2.63 19.53
N GLN A 66 -8.21 -2.61 18.20
CA GLN A 66 -6.92 -2.55 17.54
C GLN A 66 -6.41 -1.10 17.55
N ASN A 67 -5.22 -0.85 18.10
CA ASN A 67 -4.72 0.53 18.20
C ASN A 67 -4.14 1.05 16.88
N ASP A 68 -3.46 0.18 16.14
CA ASP A 68 -2.72 0.54 14.93
C ASP A 68 -2.93 -0.48 13.80
N GLY A 69 -2.74 -0.01 12.57
CA GLY A 69 -2.92 -0.82 11.37
C GLY A 69 -4.38 -1.06 11.00
N ALA A 70 -4.58 -1.80 9.91
CA ALA A 70 -5.88 -2.20 9.42
C ALA A 70 -6.36 -3.48 10.14
N PRO A 71 -7.65 -3.56 10.53
CA PRO A 71 -8.19 -4.73 11.20
C PRO A 71 -8.20 -5.95 10.29
N MET A 72 -7.54 -7.01 10.73
CA MET A 72 -7.54 -8.29 10.00
C MET A 72 -8.95 -8.88 9.98
N GLY A 73 -9.49 -9.11 8.78
CA GLY A 73 -10.86 -9.62 8.59
C GLY A 73 -11.90 -8.55 8.19
N SER A 74 -11.55 -7.26 8.20
CA SER A 74 -12.38 -6.23 7.56
C SER A 74 -12.26 -6.31 6.04
N SER A 75 -13.40 -6.17 5.34
CA SER A 75 -13.44 -6.13 3.87
C SER A 75 -12.72 -4.91 3.28
N LEU A 76 -12.56 -3.85 4.07
CA LEU A 76 -11.87 -2.64 3.65
C LEU A 76 -10.34 -2.75 3.80
N SER A 77 -9.84 -3.64 4.67
CA SER A 77 -8.40 -3.76 4.94
C SER A 77 -7.58 -4.12 3.71
N PRO A 78 -7.97 -5.09 2.86
CA PRO A 78 -7.24 -5.39 1.62
C PRO A 78 -7.17 -4.18 0.67
N VAL A 79 -8.26 -3.43 0.53
CA VAL A 79 -8.31 -2.26 -0.36
C VAL A 79 -7.37 -1.15 0.13
N LEU A 80 -7.33 -0.90 1.44
CA LEU A 80 -6.43 0.09 2.02
C LEU A 80 -4.97 -0.35 2.03
N ALA A 81 -4.72 -1.66 2.18
CA ALA A 81 -3.38 -2.23 2.03
C ALA A 81 -2.86 -2.03 0.62
N GLU A 82 -3.70 -2.29 -0.38
CA GLU A 82 -3.36 -2.11 -1.79
C GLU A 82 -2.99 -0.66 -2.11
N LEU A 83 -3.82 0.27 -1.64
CA LEU A 83 -3.61 1.71 -1.81
C LEU A 83 -2.33 2.20 -1.11
N PHE A 84 -2.05 1.68 0.08
CA PHE A 84 -0.82 1.99 0.81
C PHE A 84 0.41 1.45 0.09
N MET A 85 0.37 0.21 -0.41
CA MET A 85 1.48 -0.40 -1.13
C MET A 85 1.76 0.28 -2.46
N GLU A 86 0.72 0.64 -3.22
CA GLU A 86 0.87 1.42 -4.45
C GLU A 86 1.57 2.76 -4.19
N HIS A 87 1.22 3.43 -3.09
CA HIS A 87 1.88 4.68 -2.71
C HIS A 87 3.35 4.48 -2.29
N VAL A 88 3.66 3.39 -1.58
CA VAL A 88 5.04 3.02 -1.23
C VAL A 88 5.87 2.75 -2.49
N GLU A 89 5.29 2.09 -3.49
CA GLU A 89 5.95 1.84 -4.79
C GLU A 89 6.28 3.14 -5.51
N VAL A 90 5.32 4.06 -5.60
CA VAL A 90 5.55 5.38 -6.20
C VAL A 90 6.71 6.09 -5.52
N ILE A 91 6.73 6.16 -4.19
CA ILE A 91 7.84 6.77 -3.44
C ILE A 91 9.16 6.04 -3.71
N ALA A 92 9.14 4.71 -3.74
CA ALA A 92 10.35 3.90 -3.92
C ALA A 92 10.96 4.09 -5.32
N PHE A 93 10.15 4.28 -6.37
CA PHE A 93 10.61 4.41 -7.75
C PHE A 93 10.85 5.85 -8.21
N GLU A 94 10.11 6.83 -7.70
CA GLU A 94 10.35 8.25 -7.99
C GLU A 94 11.68 8.76 -7.41
N GLN A 95 12.20 8.07 -6.39
CA GLN A 95 13.49 8.40 -5.76
C GLN A 95 14.71 7.75 -6.43
N THR A 96 14.54 7.03 -7.55
CA THR A 96 15.65 6.36 -8.23
C THR A 96 16.04 7.10 -9.51
N ASP A 97 17.26 7.64 -9.55
CA ASP A 97 17.88 8.21 -10.77
C ASP A 97 18.39 7.13 -11.75
N ASN A 98 17.88 5.89 -11.65
CA ASN A 98 18.44 4.77 -12.40
C ASN A 98 17.77 4.68 -13.78
N PRO A 99 18.51 4.70 -14.91
CA PRO A 99 17.95 4.68 -16.28
C PRO A 99 17.34 3.33 -16.68
N VAL A 100 17.19 2.43 -15.70
CA VAL A 100 16.78 1.06 -15.88
C VAL A 100 15.57 0.83 -14.99
N THR A 101 14.37 0.86 -15.58
CA THR A 101 13.15 0.46 -14.91
C THR A 101 13.18 -1.06 -14.68
N PRO A 102 13.31 -1.54 -13.43
CA PRO A 102 13.20 -2.98 -13.17
C PRO A 102 11.77 -3.43 -13.49
N ASP A 103 11.63 -4.58 -14.13
CA ASP A 103 10.33 -5.17 -14.46
C ASP A 103 9.63 -5.61 -13.16
N PHE A 104 8.80 -4.74 -12.59
CA PHE A 104 8.25 -4.90 -11.24
C PHE A 104 6.97 -5.74 -11.26
N SER A 105 6.87 -6.73 -10.37
CA SER A 105 5.63 -7.48 -10.16
C SER A 105 5.38 -7.63 -8.67
N ARG A 106 4.15 -7.42 -8.23
CA ARG A 106 3.76 -7.65 -6.84
C ARG A 106 2.50 -8.48 -6.73
N ASP A 107 2.45 -9.23 -5.64
CA ASP A 107 1.23 -9.77 -5.07
C ASP A 107 0.97 -9.06 -3.73
N MET A 108 -0.23 -9.18 -3.18
CA MET A 108 -0.71 -8.45 -1.99
C MET A 108 0.31 -8.38 -0.83
N TRP A 109 1.17 -9.39 -0.65
CA TRP A 109 2.16 -9.46 0.43
C TRP A 109 3.61 -9.54 -0.04
N THR A 110 3.87 -9.71 -1.34
CA THR A 110 5.19 -10.08 -1.84
C THR A 110 5.57 -9.21 -3.03
N ILE A 111 6.77 -8.66 -2.97
CA ILE A 111 7.36 -7.86 -4.04
C ILE A 111 8.40 -8.71 -4.78
N PHE A 112 8.30 -8.76 -6.11
CA PHE A 112 9.27 -9.42 -6.98
C PHE A 112 10.06 -8.38 -7.79
N LEU A 113 11.38 -8.47 -7.69
CA LEU A 113 12.32 -7.68 -8.48
C LEU A 113 13.20 -8.64 -9.32
N PRO A 114 13.04 -8.67 -10.65
CA PRO A 114 13.99 -9.31 -11.54
C PRO A 114 15.26 -8.49 -11.56
N LEU A 115 16.34 -9.08 -11.04
CA LEU A 115 17.69 -8.54 -11.20
C LEU A 115 17.97 -8.40 -12.70
N LEU A 116 18.06 -7.16 -13.19
CA LEU A 116 18.61 -6.90 -14.50
C LEU A 116 20.10 -7.23 -14.43
N LYS A 117 20.44 -8.40 -14.97
CA LYS A 117 21.80 -8.87 -15.11
C LYS A 117 22.47 -7.98 -16.14
N GLU A 118 23.11 -6.92 -15.68
CA GLU A 118 23.92 -6.04 -16.52
C GLU A 118 24.90 -6.88 -17.34
N HIS A 119 24.96 -6.55 -18.63
CA HIS A 119 25.77 -7.25 -19.63
C HIS A 119 27.19 -7.51 -19.13
N ARG A 120 27.65 -8.76 -19.30
CA ARG A 120 29.08 -9.11 -19.29
C ARG A 120 29.89 -8.06 -20.07
N LYS A 121 30.61 -7.20 -19.36
CA LYS A 121 31.90 -6.68 -19.83
C LYS A 121 32.97 -7.33 -18.98
N THR A 122 33.74 -8.19 -19.63
CA THR A 122 34.94 -8.82 -19.15
C THR A 122 35.91 -7.74 -18.65
N LEU A 123 36.07 -7.61 -17.34
CA LEU A 123 37.26 -7.00 -16.76
C LEU A 123 38.41 -7.96 -17.02
N SER A 124 39.16 -7.70 -18.10
CA SER A 124 40.49 -8.26 -18.29
C SER A 124 41.40 -7.66 -17.22
N TRP A 125 41.86 -8.48 -16.29
CA TRP A 125 43.01 -8.14 -15.46
C TRP A 125 44.26 -8.29 -16.34
N ASN A 126 44.82 -7.17 -16.80
CA ASN A 126 46.19 -7.18 -17.26
C ASN A 126 47.09 -7.17 -16.02
N THR A 127 48.02 -8.13 -16.03
CA THR A 127 49.02 -8.45 -15.01
C THR A 127 49.98 -7.29 -14.75
#